data_AF-A0A8B7C636-F1
#
_entry.id   AF-A0A8B7C636-F1
#
_cell.length_a   1.000
_cell.length_b   1.000
_cell.length_c   1.000
_cell.angle_alpha   90.00
_cell.angle_beta   90.00
_cell.angle_gamma   90.00
#
_symmetry.space_group_name_H-M   'P 1'
#
loop_
_entity.id
_entity.type
_entity.pdbx_description
1 polymer ?
#
loop_
_entity_poly.entity_id
_entity_poly.type
_entity_poly.pdbx_seq_one_letter_code
_entity_poly.pdbx_strand_id
1 'polypeptide(L)'
;MAGTGARSLEHMASASRFAPTPITLHRSFSPPAPTKPYLFFPPRSGHSSARLPLRSADLRGRHRLSGGEGLPEGPPDGEGPSFDRAVELFNGGDYHQCHDFLEELWNGAEEPIRTLLHGILQCAVGFHHLFNQNHRGAMMELGEGLCKLRKMDFDGGPFLEFEQEVSAALEFLYQTQKELAACTDDLCLAMDGSERSYQLLGSFAAGQHLYSLDVDPDGIAYITFSLVQNHGSDRSLRVKVPTLHAAEEHLKACEYKC
;
A
#
# COMPACT_ATOMS: atom_id res chain seq x y z
N MET A 1 -15.31 -81.40 23.79
CA MET A 1 -16.16 -80.38 24.46
C MET A 1 -15.19 -79.34 25.01
N ALA A 2 -15.13 -78.13 24.45
CA ALA A 2 -16.05 -77.00 24.72
C ALA A 2 -15.88 -76.48 26.17
N GLY A 3 -15.51 -75.23 26.41
CA GLY A 3 -15.15 -74.13 25.48
C GLY A 3 -14.83 -72.83 26.24
N THR A 4 -14.66 -71.72 25.50
CA THR A 4 -14.78 -70.29 25.92
C THR A 4 -13.94 -69.80 27.14
N GLY A 5 -13.16 -68.72 27.11
CA GLY A 5 -13.00 -67.64 26.11
C GLY A 5 -13.38 -66.27 26.68
N ALA A 6 -12.40 -65.45 27.07
CA ALA A 6 -12.57 -64.04 27.45
C ALA A 6 -11.30 -63.23 27.12
N ARG A 7 -11.44 -61.93 26.82
CA ARG A 7 -10.41 -61.04 26.24
C ARG A 7 -9.93 -59.97 27.23
N SER A 8 -8.68 -59.52 27.07
CA SER A 8 -8.24 -58.12 27.24
C SER A 8 -6.93 -57.97 26.43
N LEU A 9 -6.83 -57.21 25.35
CA LEU A 9 -6.77 -55.73 25.22
C LEU A 9 -5.63 -55.08 26.02
N GLU A 10 -4.45 -54.94 25.38
CA GLU A 10 -3.54 -53.78 25.40
C GLU A 10 -2.72 -53.81 24.07
N HIS A 11 -3.01 -52.91 23.13
CA HIS A 11 -2.27 -51.66 22.82
C HIS A 11 -0.97 -51.82 22.00
N MET A 12 -1.09 -51.58 20.69
CA MET A 12 0.04 -51.29 19.80
C MET A 12 0.42 -49.82 19.90
N ALA A 13 1.72 -49.52 20.02
CA ALA A 13 2.26 -48.18 19.82
C ALA A 13 3.60 -48.25 19.08
N SER A 14 3.57 -47.99 17.77
CA SER A 14 4.75 -47.75 16.95
C SER A 14 4.54 -46.45 16.18
N ALA A 15 5.35 -45.44 16.47
CA ALA A 15 5.39 -44.18 15.75
C ALA A 15 6.83 -43.66 15.73
N SER A 16 7.29 -43.28 14.53
CA SER A 16 8.68 -42.89 14.28
C SER A 16 9.01 -41.53 14.89
N ARG A 17 10.26 -41.36 15.35
CA ARG A 17 10.81 -40.06 15.76
C ARG A 17 11.55 -39.45 14.57
N PHE A 18 11.03 -38.36 14.02
CA PHE A 18 11.79 -37.48 13.14
C PHE A 18 12.18 -36.22 13.93
N ALA A 19 13.48 -35.98 14.05
CA ALA A 19 14.03 -34.71 14.54
C ALA A 19 14.38 -33.81 13.34
N PRO A 20 14.13 -32.49 13.40
CA PRO A 20 14.49 -31.58 12.31
C PRO A 20 15.99 -31.29 12.31
N THR A 21 16.60 -31.29 11.13
CA THR A 21 17.97 -30.81 10.90
C THR A 21 17.98 -29.30 10.65
N PRO A 22 18.99 -28.55 11.14
CA PRO A 22 19.13 -27.13 10.83
C PRO A 22 19.61 -26.92 9.38
N ILE A 23 18.98 -26.00 8.66
CA ILE A 23 19.40 -25.58 7.31
C ILE A 23 20.28 -24.35 7.43
N THR A 24 21.58 -24.49 7.11
CA THR A 24 22.52 -23.37 7.04
C THR A 24 22.29 -22.57 5.75
N LEU A 25 21.74 -21.36 5.87
CA LEU A 25 21.54 -20.47 4.72
C LEU A 25 22.78 -19.61 4.48
N HIS A 26 23.64 -20.01 3.53
CA HIS A 26 24.78 -19.20 3.11
C HIS A 26 24.73 -18.90 1.61
N ARG A 27 24.06 -17.81 1.23
CA ARG A 27 24.29 -17.17 -0.07
C ARG A 27 23.87 -15.70 -0.06
N SER A 28 24.86 -14.82 -0.14
CA SER A 28 24.68 -13.42 -0.53
C SER A 28 24.03 -13.34 -1.91
N PHE A 29 22.92 -12.62 -2.03
CA PHE A 29 22.15 -12.50 -3.27
C PHE A 29 22.05 -11.03 -3.66
N SER A 30 22.78 -10.61 -4.70
CA SER A 30 22.61 -9.28 -5.29
C SER A 30 21.41 -9.30 -6.25
N PRO A 31 20.46 -8.36 -6.15
CA PRO A 31 19.32 -8.30 -7.06
C PRO A 31 19.76 -7.84 -8.47
N PRO A 32 19.11 -8.31 -9.54
CA PRO A 32 19.28 -7.74 -10.87
C PRO A 32 18.67 -6.33 -10.95
N ALA A 33 19.22 -5.49 -11.84
CA ALA A 33 18.74 -4.11 -12.03
C ALA A 33 17.31 -4.08 -12.63
N PRO A 34 16.45 -3.12 -12.22
CA PRO A 34 15.10 -3.02 -12.74
C PRO A 34 15.09 -2.57 -14.21
N THR A 35 14.53 -3.39 -15.09
CA THR A 35 14.18 -2.96 -16.45
C THR A 35 12.94 -2.07 -16.40
N LYS A 36 13.09 -0.82 -16.88
CA LYS A 36 12.03 0.20 -16.87
C LYS A 36 10.70 -0.34 -17.44
N PRO A 37 9.57 -0.23 -16.71
CA PRO A 37 8.26 -0.38 -17.34
C PRO A 37 8.01 0.81 -18.27
N TYR A 38 7.67 0.54 -19.52
CA TYR A 38 7.25 1.57 -20.46
C TYR A 38 5.86 2.07 -20.08
N LEU A 39 5.72 3.37 -19.81
CA LEU A 39 4.41 4.03 -19.69
C LEU A 39 3.70 3.99 -21.06
N PHE A 40 2.77 3.05 -21.23
CA PHE A 40 1.98 2.94 -22.45
C PHE A 40 0.80 3.92 -22.41
N PHE A 41 1.03 5.14 -22.92
CA PHE A 41 -0.05 6.08 -23.19
C PHE A 41 -0.81 5.68 -24.47
N PRO A 42 -2.14 5.45 -24.42
CA PRO A 42 -2.92 5.22 -25.64
C PRO A 42 -3.02 6.53 -26.46
N PRO A 43 -2.94 6.47 -27.80
CA PRO A 43 -2.98 7.67 -28.63
C PRO A 43 -4.38 8.29 -28.68
N ARG A 44 -4.46 9.62 -28.55
CA ARG A 44 -5.69 10.39 -28.80
C ARG A 44 -6.13 10.22 -30.26
N SER A 45 -7.31 9.64 -30.48
CA SER A 45 -7.96 9.60 -31.78
C SER A 45 -8.62 10.94 -32.12
N GLY A 46 -8.21 11.55 -33.25
CA GLY A 46 -8.80 12.78 -33.77
C GLY A 46 -10.15 12.54 -34.45
N HIS A 47 -11.06 13.50 -34.33
CA HIS A 47 -12.38 13.45 -34.97
C HIS A 47 -12.31 13.67 -36.50
N SER A 48 -13.16 12.96 -37.24
CA SER A 48 -13.77 13.47 -38.48
C SER A 48 -15.20 12.93 -38.65
N SER A 49 -15.99 13.57 -39.52
CA SER A 49 -17.46 13.65 -39.40
C SER A 49 -18.24 12.75 -40.37
N ALA A 50 -19.40 12.21 -39.93
CA ALA A 50 -20.50 11.81 -40.82
C ALA A 50 -21.90 11.94 -40.16
N ARG A 51 -22.88 12.36 -40.98
CA ARG A 51 -24.29 12.73 -40.67
C ARG A 51 -25.24 11.56 -41.02
N LEU A 52 -26.50 11.38 -40.57
CA LEU A 52 -27.57 12.09 -39.79
C LEU A 52 -28.63 10.96 -39.46
N PRO A 53 -29.95 11.14 -39.17
CA PRO A 53 -30.73 12.11 -38.37
C PRO A 53 -31.79 11.50 -37.39
N LEU A 54 -32.33 12.32 -36.45
CA LEU A 54 -33.73 12.39 -35.89
C LEU A 54 -34.38 11.10 -35.26
N ARG A 55 -35.21 11.13 -34.19
CA ARG A 55 -36.15 12.17 -33.68
C ARG A 55 -36.58 11.91 -32.20
N SER A 56 -36.66 12.99 -31.38
CA SER A 56 -37.68 13.39 -30.35
C SER A 56 -38.31 12.35 -29.38
N ALA A 57 -38.62 12.63 -28.10
CA ALA A 57 -38.99 13.89 -27.42
C ALA A 57 -38.39 13.96 -25.99
N ASP A 58 -37.81 15.09 -25.54
CA ASP A 58 -38.42 16.30 -24.92
C ASP A 58 -38.91 16.11 -23.47
N LEU A 59 -38.19 16.73 -22.52
CA LEU A 59 -38.78 17.59 -21.49
C LEU A 59 -37.73 18.57 -20.94
N ARG A 60 -38.19 19.75 -20.51
CA ARG A 60 -37.36 20.95 -20.33
C ARG A 60 -36.95 21.18 -18.88
N GLY A 61 -35.75 21.71 -18.67
CA GLY A 61 -35.26 22.15 -17.36
C GLY A 61 -33.96 22.94 -17.43
N ARG A 62 -33.91 24.03 -18.21
CA ARG A 62 -32.74 24.92 -18.23
C ARG A 62 -32.79 25.90 -17.06
N HIS A 63 -31.71 25.95 -16.27
CA HIS A 63 -31.03 27.22 -16.01
C HIS A 63 -29.52 27.01 -16.11
N ARG A 64 -28.82 28.00 -16.69
CA ARG A 64 -27.40 27.96 -17.04
C ARG A 64 -26.71 29.18 -16.45
N LEU A 65 -25.73 28.96 -15.59
CA LEU A 65 -24.59 29.82 -15.27
C LEU A 65 -23.42 28.82 -15.13
N SER A 66 -22.42 28.74 -16.01
CA SER A 66 -21.47 29.77 -16.44
C SER A 66 -20.65 30.29 -15.26
N GLY A 67 -19.56 29.60 -14.97
CA GLY A 67 -18.56 29.91 -13.93
C GLY A 67 -17.35 29.00 -14.14
N GLY A 68 -16.15 29.56 -14.06
CA GLY A 68 -14.90 29.03 -14.65
C GLY A 68 -14.45 27.65 -14.15
N GLU A 69 -13.57 27.04 -14.95
CA GLU A 69 -12.78 25.90 -14.50
C GLU A 69 -11.79 26.38 -13.44
N GLY A 70 -12.03 26.01 -12.20
CA GLY A 70 -11.10 26.21 -11.09
C GLY A 70 -9.99 25.18 -11.18
N LEU A 71 -8.91 25.52 -11.89
CA LEU A 71 -7.61 24.91 -11.63
C LEU A 71 -7.28 25.16 -10.15
N PRO A 72 -6.78 24.17 -9.37
CA PRO A 72 -6.38 24.44 -8.00
C PRO A 72 -5.34 25.57 -8.02
N GLU A 73 -5.57 26.62 -7.22
CA GLU A 73 -4.60 27.71 -7.12
C GLU A 73 -3.29 27.14 -6.59
N GLY A 74 -2.22 27.34 -7.34
CA GLY A 74 -0.88 26.98 -6.89
C GLY A 74 -0.49 27.77 -5.64
N PRO A 75 0.56 27.33 -4.92
CA PRO A 75 1.04 28.05 -3.75
C PRO A 75 1.37 29.51 -4.11
N PRO A 76 1.16 30.46 -3.17
CA PRO A 76 1.37 31.88 -3.43
C PRO A 76 2.80 32.16 -3.90
N ASP A 77 2.89 33.06 -4.87
CA ASP A 77 4.07 33.43 -5.64
C ASP A 77 5.21 34.01 -4.77
N GLY A 78 6.05 33.13 -4.22
CA GLY A 78 7.25 33.53 -3.48
C GLY A 78 8.06 32.39 -2.86
N GLU A 79 7.42 31.29 -2.44
CA GLU A 79 8.09 30.13 -1.84
C GLU A 79 8.17 28.97 -2.84
N GLY A 80 9.40 28.51 -3.11
CA GLY A 80 9.62 27.27 -3.87
C GLY A 80 9.17 26.04 -3.08
N PRO A 81 9.12 24.85 -3.68
CA PRO A 81 8.72 23.65 -2.97
C PRO A 81 9.64 23.42 -1.76
N SER A 82 9.04 23.28 -0.56
CA SER A 82 9.74 23.03 0.71
C SER A 82 9.38 21.66 1.28
N PHE A 83 10.34 20.97 1.88
CA PHE A 83 10.08 19.63 2.41
C PHE A 83 9.03 19.65 3.54
N ASP A 84 9.00 20.73 4.34
CA ASP A 84 8.01 20.91 5.41
C ASP A 84 6.58 20.95 4.86
N ARG A 85 6.35 21.56 3.68
CA ARG A 85 5.02 21.54 3.05
C ARG A 85 4.61 20.15 2.58
N ALA A 86 5.55 19.33 2.10
CA ALA A 86 5.28 17.93 1.79
C ALA A 86 4.91 17.12 3.04
N VAL A 87 5.55 17.40 4.18
CA VAL A 87 5.24 16.79 5.48
C VAL A 87 3.83 17.17 5.95
N GLU A 88 3.44 18.44 5.85
CA GLU A 88 2.08 18.89 6.15
C GLU A 88 1.03 18.16 5.30
N LEU A 89 1.26 18.05 3.98
CA LEU A 89 0.37 17.36 3.06
C LEU A 89 0.25 15.87 3.37
N PHE A 90 1.36 15.20 3.70
CA PHE A 90 1.34 13.79 4.09
C PHE A 90 0.53 13.58 5.37
N ASN A 91 0.83 14.36 6.41
CA ASN A 91 0.19 14.22 7.72
C ASN A 91 -1.27 14.70 7.73
N GLY A 92 -1.66 15.57 6.80
CA GLY A 92 -3.06 15.96 6.56
C GLY A 92 -3.87 14.93 5.77
N GLY A 93 -3.22 13.92 5.17
CA GLY A 93 -3.87 12.91 4.33
C GLY A 93 -4.06 13.29 2.86
N ASP A 94 -3.51 14.43 2.42
CA ASP A 94 -3.54 14.92 1.03
C ASP A 94 -2.48 14.21 0.16
N TYR A 95 -2.47 12.87 0.22
CA TYR A 95 -1.39 12.03 -0.31
C TYR A 95 -1.07 12.23 -1.81
N HIS A 96 -2.06 12.58 -2.64
CA HIS A 96 -1.81 12.89 -4.06
C HIS A 96 -1.05 14.21 -4.21
N GLN A 97 -1.49 15.25 -3.49
CA GLN A 97 -0.80 16.55 -3.55
C GLN A 97 0.60 16.44 -2.91
N CYS A 98 0.75 15.62 -1.86
CA CYS A 98 2.05 15.27 -1.29
C CYS A 98 2.97 14.58 -2.32
N HIS A 99 2.46 13.60 -3.07
CA HIS A 99 3.20 12.94 -4.15
C HIS A 99 3.72 13.95 -5.18
N ASP A 100 2.82 14.77 -5.74
CA ASP A 100 3.17 15.72 -6.82
C ASP A 100 4.23 16.73 -6.33
N PHE A 101 4.08 17.21 -5.09
CA PHE A 101 5.01 18.14 -4.46
C PHE A 101 6.38 17.51 -4.16
N LEU A 102 6.41 16.23 -3.74
CA LEU A 102 7.65 15.49 -3.56
C LEU A 102 8.31 15.12 -4.90
N GLU A 103 7.55 14.95 -5.97
CA GLU A 103 8.09 14.72 -7.32
C GLU A 103 8.88 15.94 -7.82
N GLU A 104 8.40 17.17 -7.56
CA GLU A 104 9.15 18.40 -7.86
C GLU A 104 10.49 18.46 -7.11
N LEU A 105 10.49 18.20 -5.79
CA LEU A 105 11.70 18.13 -4.97
C LEU A 105 12.66 17.02 -5.46
N TRP A 106 12.12 15.83 -5.73
CA TRP A 106 12.88 14.68 -6.20
C TRP A 106 13.52 14.93 -7.57
N ASN A 107 12.86 15.64 -8.48
CA ASN A 107 13.41 15.97 -9.79
C ASN A 107 14.69 16.83 -9.69
N GLY A 108 14.76 17.74 -8.71
CA GLY A 108 15.95 18.57 -8.43
C GLY A 108 17.03 17.92 -7.55
N ALA A 109 16.73 16.80 -6.88
CA ALA A 109 17.62 16.23 -5.86
C ALA A 109 18.74 15.33 -6.40
N GLU A 110 19.92 15.43 -5.77
CA GLU A 110 21.05 14.52 -5.90
C GLU A 110 21.06 13.45 -4.77
N GLU A 111 21.86 12.39 -4.92
CA GLU A 111 22.02 11.38 -3.87
C GLU A 111 22.80 11.95 -2.66
N PRO A 112 22.49 11.56 -1.41
CA PRO A 112 21.53 10.51 -1.03
C PRO A 112 20.08 11.00 -0.84
N ILE A 113 19.83 12.31 -0.85
CA ILE A 113 18.49 12.90 -0.67
C ILE A 113 17.51 12.37 -1.73
N ARG A 114 17.96 12.21 -2.97
CA ARG A 114 17.14 11.68 -4.08
C ARG A 114 16.53 10.32 -3.75
N THR A 115 17.29 9.38 -3.18
CA THR A 115 16.76 8.07 -2.77
C THR A 115 15.73 8.20 -1.63
N LEU A 116 15.98 9.07 -0.66
CA LEU A 116 15.06 9.32 0.46
C LEU A 116 13.72 9.91 0.00
N LEU A 117 13.75 11.00 -0.79
CA LEU A 117 12.54 11.62 -1.35
C LEU A 117 11.75 10.63 -2.22
N HIS A 118 12.44 9.80 -3.00
CA HIS A 118 11.81 8.75 -3.80
C HIS A 118 11.14 7.66 -2.94
N GLY A 119 11.69 7.37 -1.76
CA GLY A 119 11.03 6.50 -0.77
C GLY A 119 9.73 7.12 -0.26
N ILE A 120 9.77 8.38 0.19
CA ILE A 120 8.62 9.07 0.78
C ILE A 120 7.52 9.33 -0.26
N LEU A 121 7.85 9.72 -1.50
CA LEU A 121 6.84 9.98 -2.55
C LEU A 121 6.10 8.70 -2.95
N GLN A 122 6.79 7.55 -2.95
CA GLN A 122 6.14 6.26 -3.17
C GLN A 122 5.25 5.85 -1.99
N CYS A 123 5.64 6.16 -0.75
CA CYS A 123 4.76 5.99 0.38
C CYS A 123 3.47 6.82 0.23
N ALA A 124 3.59 8.08 -0.22
CA ALA A 124 2.44 8.95 -0.46
C ALA A 124 1.47 8.38 -1.52
N VAL A 125 1.94 8.08 -2.74
CA VAL A 125 1.05 7.49 -3.78
C VAL A 125 0.53 6.10 -3.39
N GLY A 126 1.28 5.34 -2.57
CA GLY A 126 0.82 4.10 -1.96
C GLY A 126 -0.41 4.27 -1.05
N PHE A 127 -0.40 5.28 -0.17
CA PHE A 127 -1.58 5.60 0.64
C PHE A 127 -2.73 6.19 -0.19
N HIS A 128 -2.42 7.03 -1.20
CA HIS A 128 -3.44 7.48 -2.16
C HIS A 128 -4.15 6.31 -2.85
N HIS A 129 -3.39 5.32 -3.31
CA HIS A 129 -3.94 4.08 -3.90
C HIS A 129 -4.81 3.30 -2.90
N LEU A 130 -4.39 3.20 -1.63
CA LEU A 130 -5.14 2.47 -0.61
C LEU A 130 -6.55 3.08 -0.40
N PHE A 131 -6.61 4.38 -0.15
CA PHE A 131 -7.88 5.07 0.12
C PHE A 131 -8.77 5.18 -1.14
N ASN A 132 -8.19 5.06 -2.34
CA ASN A 132 -8.90 4.90 -3.61
C ASN A 132 -9.18 3.44 -4.01
N GLN A 133 -9.13 2.49 -3.07
CA GLN A 133 -9.52 1.08 -3.26
C GLN A 133 -8.66 0.31 -4.29
N ASN A 134 -7.46 0.83 -4.58
CA ASN A 134 -6.43 0.20 -5.39
C ASN A 134 -5.41 -0.53 -4.48
N HIS A 135 -5.88 -1.54 -3.76
CA HIS A 135 -5.09 -2.27 -2.75
C HIS A 135 -3.79 -2.85 -3.30
N ARG A 136 -3.82 -3.38 -4.54
CA ARG A 136 -2.62 -3.88 -5.22
C ARG A 136 -1.61 -2.77 -5.51
N GLY A 137 -2.08 -1.62 -6.01
CA GLY A 137 -1.24 -0.45 -6.23
C GLY A 137 -0.65 0.09 -4.93
N ALA A 138 -1.41 0.08 -3.85
CA ALA A 138 -0.94 0.47 -2.52
C ALA A 138 0.21 -0.43 -2.05
N MET A 139 0.00 -1.75 -2.00
CA MET A 139 1.02 -2.68 -1.52
C MET A 139 2.32 -2.64 -2.35
N MET A 140 2.21 -2.42 -3.66
CA MET A 140 3.35 -2.29 -4.56
C MET A 140 4.18 -1.03 -4.27
N GLU A 141 3.56 0.15 -4.26
CA GLU A 141 4.27 1.42 -4.04
C GLU A 141 4.80 1.55 -2.61
N LEU A 142 4.03 1.12 -1.60
CA LEU A 142 4.51 1.05 -0.21
C LEU A 142 5.73 0.13 -0.07
N GLY A 143 5.72 -1.05 -0.73
CA GLY A 143 6.83 -1.99 -0.73
C GLY A 143 8.09 -1.44 -1.42
N GLU A 144 7.92 -0.74 -2.55
CA GLU A 144 9.02 -0.07 -3.22
C GLU A 144 9.58 1.13 -2.43
N GLY A 145 8.71 1.90 -1.77
CA GLY A 145 9.09 3.02 -0.91
C GLY A 145 9.93 2.53 0.27
N LEU A 146 9.49 1.50 0.99
CA LEU A 146 10.26 0.85 2.06
C LEU A 146 11.60 0.31 1.58
N CYS A 147 11.68 -0.25 0.37
CA CYS A 147 12.95 -0.69 -0.23
C CYS A 147 13.94 0.46 -0.46
N LYS A 148 13.45 1.70 -0.65
CA LYS A 148 14.29 2.90 -0.77
C LYS A 148 14.65 3.46 0.61
N LEU A 149 13.69 3.58 1.53
CA LEU A 149 13.93 4.04 2.91
C LEU A 149 14.97 3.17 3.63
N ARG A 150 14.89 1.84 3.50
CA ARG A 150 15.84 0.89 4.12
C ARG A 150 17.27 0.98 3.57
N LYS A 151 17.47 1.50 2.35
CA LYS A 151 18.82 1.72 1.80
C LYS A 151 19.54 2.92 2.41
N MET A 152 18.81 3.77 3.12
CA MET A 152 19.38 4.94 3.81
C MET A 152 20.08 4.57 5.13
N ASP A 153 19.88 3.33 5.62
CA ASP A 153 20.53 2.75 6.81
C ASP A 153 20.50 3.70 8.03
N PHE A 154 19.30 4.14 8.41
CA PHE A 154 19.11 5.05 9.52
C PHE A 154 19.21 4.32 10.88
N ASP A 155 20.18 4.69 11.71
CA ASP A 155 20.30 4.21 13.09
C ASP A 155 19.20 4.74 14.05
N GLY A 156 18.39 5.70 13.60
CA GLY A 156 17.35 6.36 14.39
C GLY A 156 16.81 7.64 13.75
N GLY A 157 15.91 8.31 14.47
CA GLY A 157 15.28 9.56 14.05
C GLY A 157 14.05 9.38 13.16
N PRO A 158 13.44 10.50 12.70
CA PRO A 158 12.07 10.49 12.19
C PRO A 158 11.88 9.71 10.89
N PHE A 159 12.92 9.54 10.08
CA PHE A 159 12.84 8.72 8.87
C PHE A 159 12.83 7.21 9.17
N LEU A 160 13.49 6.77 10.26
CA LEU A 160 13.39 5.38 10.71
C LEU A 160 12.02 5.11 11.35
N GLU A 161 11.54 6.03 12.17
CA GLU A 161 10.20 5.96 12.78
C GLU A 161 9.11 5.87 11.69
N PHE A 162 9.21 6.73 10.66
CA PHE A 162 8.34 6.67 9.49
C PHE A 162 8.44 5.34 8.72
N GLU A 163 9.66 4.82 8.48
CA GLU A 163 9.87 3.51 7.83
C GLU A 163 9.21 2.36 8.62
N GLN A 164 9.32 2.38 9.95
CA GLN A 164 8.69 1.41 10.83
C GLN A 164 7.17 1.47 10.79
N GLU A 165 6.58 2.69 10.84
CA GLU A 165 5.12 2.86 10.75
C GLU A 165 4.58 2.44 9.37
N VAL A 166 5.26 2.82 8.27
CA VAL A 166 4.90 2.37 6.92
C VAL A 166 5.04 0.83 6.79
N SER A 167 6.06 0.23 7.41
CA SER A 167 6.21 -1.23 7.40
C SER A 167 5.11 -1.93 8.19
N ALA A 168 4.65 -1.36 9.30
CA ALA A 168 3.51 -1.88 10.06
C ALA A 168 2.21 -1.78 9.25
N ALA A 169 1.99 -0.65 8.57
CA ALA A 169 0.84 -0.47 7.68
C ALA A 169 0.85 -1.46 6.52
N LEU A 170 1.99 -1.67 5.84
CA LEU A 170 2.10 -2.62 4.74
C LEU A 170 1.87 -4.07 5.20
N GLU A 171 2.45 -4.47 6.33
CA GLU A 171 2.24 -5.81 6.89
C GLU A 171 0.76 -6.03 7.25
N PHE A 172 0.08 -5.03 7.81
CA PHE A 172 -1.36 -5.06 8.07
C PHE A 172 -2.18 -5.27 6.78
N LEU A 173 -1.86 -4.56 5.68
CA LEU A 173 -2.51 -4.78 4.39
C LEU A 173 -2.30 -6.22 3.91
N TYR A 174 -1.08 -6.76 4.01
CA TYR A 174 -0.81 -8.15 3.62
C TYR A 174 -1.57 -9.17 4.45
N GLN A 175 -1.62 -9.04 5.78
CA GLN A 175 -2.33 -10.00 6.63
C GLN A 175 -3.85 -9.94 6.41
N THR A 176 -4.42 -8.76 6.23
CA THR A 176 -5.87 -8.59 5.97
C THR A 176 -6.28 -9.10 4.59
N GLN A 177 -5.49 -8.85 3.54
CA GLN A 177 -5.68 -9.45 2.20
C GLN A 177 -5.60 -10.98 2.25
N LYS A 178 -4.66 -11.53 3.02
CA LYS A 178 -4.49 -12.98 3.23
C LYS A 178 -5.67 -13.61 3.98
N GLU A 179 -6.15 -12.96 5.03
CA GLU A 179 -7.31 -13.43 5.80
C GLU A 179 -8.57 -13.44 4.92
N LEU A 180 -8.82 -12.38 4.14
CA LEU A 180 -9.90 -12.34 3.15
C LEU A 180 -9.83 -13.50 2.16
N ALA A 181 -8.66 -13.72 1.54
CA ALA A 181 -8.49 -14.77 0.54
C ALA A 181 -8.75 -16.17 1.13
N ALA A 182 -8.22 -16.42 2.33
CA ALA A 182 -8.41 -17.68 3.06
C ALA A 182 -9.86 -17.91 3.55
N CYS A 183 -10.68 -16.85 3.64
CA CYS A 183 -12.11 -16.93 3.97
C CYS A 183 -13.03 -17.05 2.75
N THR A 184 -12.50 -17.16 1.53
CA THR A 184 -13.32 -17.48 0.35
C THR A 184 -13.45 -18.99 0.15
N ASP A 185 -14.68 -19.48 -0.03
CA ASP A 185 -15.00 -20.93 -0.13
C ASP A 185 -14.29 -21.62 -1.32
N ASP A 186 -13.88 -20.87 -2.34
CA ASP A 186 -13.37 -21.40 -3.60
C ASP A 186 -11.83 -21.51 -3.70
N LEU A 187 -11.03 -20.76 -2.92
CA LEU A 187 -9.57 -20.73 -3.11
C LEU A 187 -8.71 -20.23 -1.93
N CYS A 188 -8.17 -21.17 -1.13
CA CYS A 188 -7.11 -20.87 -0.16
C CYS A 188 -5.71 -20.85 -0.81
N LEU A 189 -5.17 -19.67 -1.10
CA LEU A 189 -3.77 -19.51 -1.53
C LEU A 189 -2.82 -19.34 -0.34
N ALA A 190 -1.77 -20.16 -0.27
CA ALA A 190 -0.69 -19.99 0.69
C ALA A 190 0.23 -18.82 0.27
N MET A 191 0.07 -17.66 0.89
CA MET A 191 0.90 -16.49 0.64
C MET A 191 2.13 -16.42 1.55
N ASP A 192 3.29 -16.67 0.94
CA ASP A 192 4.63 -16.65 1.54
C ASP A 192 5.31 -15.26 1.58
N GLY A 193 4.63 -14.22 1.08
CA GLY A 193 5.16 -12.86 0.98
C GLY A 193 6.10 -12.60 -0.21
N SER A 194 6.28 -13.58 -1.10
CA SER A 194 7.05 -13.40 -2.35
C SER A 194 6.30 -12.54 -3.38
N GLU A 195 7.04 -11.94 -4.32
CA GLU A 195 6.49 -11.24 -5.48
C GLU A 195 5.42 -12.07 -6.21
N ARG A 196 5.65 -13.38 -6.34
CA ARG A 196 4.72 -14.32 -6.98
C ARG A 196 3.41 -14.47 -6.19
N SER A 197 3.46 -14.47 -4.86
CA SER A 197 2.26 -14.45 -4.01
C SER A 197 1.41 -13.19 -4.25
N TYR A 198 2.03 -12.04 -4.53
CA TYR A 198 1.30 -10.80 -4.88
C TYR A 198 0.78 -10.77 -6.31
N GLN A 199 1.51 -11.35 -7.27
CA GLN A 199 1.00 -11.56 -8.62
C GLN A 199 -0.26 -12.45 -8.62
N LEU A 200 -0.31 -13.46 -7.73
CA LEU A 200 -1.45 -14.37 -7.58
C LEU A 200 -2.70 -13.71 -6.97
N LEU A 201 -2.57 -12.59 -6.24
CA LEU A 201 -3.75 -11.80 -5.83
C LEU A 201 -4.45 -11.16 -7.04
N GLY A 202 -3.79 -10.94 -8.18
CA GLY A 202 -4.46 -10.44 -9.40
C GLY A 202 -5.24 -9.14 -9.19
N SER A 203 -6.58 -9.22 -9.30
CA SER A 203 -7.52 -8.13 -9.00
C SER A 203 -8.39 -8.41 -7.76
N PHE A 204 -7.91 -9.23 -6.83
CA PHE A 204 -8.60 -9.60 -5.60
C PHE A 204 -9.01 -8.35 -4.81
N ALA A 205 -10.29 -8.30 -4.45
CA ALA A 205 -10.94 -7.16 -3.79
C ALA A 205 -10.74 -5.77 -4.44
N ALA A 206 -10.33 -5.70 -5.72
CA ALA A 206 -10.18 -4.43 -6.42
C ALA A 206 -11.52 -3.68 -6.50
N GLY A 207 -11.55 -2.41 -6.06
CA GLY A 207 -12.79 -1.63 -5.97
C GLY A 207 -13.75 -2.08 -4.85
N GLN A 208 -13.32 -2.96 -3.94
CA GLN A 208 -14.05 -3.21 -2.69
C GLN A 208 -13.56 -2.26 -1.60
N HIS A 209 -14.51 -1.71 -0.83
CA HIS A 209 -14.22 -0.88 0.33
C HIS A 209 -13.87 -1.76 1.54
N LEU A 210 -12.65 -2.29 1.55
CA LEU A 210 -12.13 -3.13 2.63
C LEU A 210 -11.65 -2.33 3.85
N TYR A 211 -11.17 -1.11 3.61
CA TYR A 211 -10.46 -0.30 4.61
C TYR A 211 -11.19 1.03 4.82
N SER A 212 -11.50 1.35 6.08
CA SER A 212 -11.93 2.68 6.51
C SER A 212 -10.78 3.46 7.15
N LEU A 213 -10.91 4.78 7.15
CA LEU A 213 -10.08 5.69 7.92
C LEU A 213 -10.87 6.11 9.16
N ASP A 214 -10.36 5.79 10.34
CA ASP A 214 -10.95 6.14 11.63
C ASP A 214 -9.99 7.01 12.43
N VAL A 215 -10.50 8.01 13.15
CA VAL A 215 -9.69 8.87 14.02
C VAL A 215 -10.15 8.68 15.44
N ASP A 216 -9.21 8.45 16.36
CA ASP A 216 -9.53 8.27 17.78
C ASP A 216 -9.67 9.62 18.53
N PRO A 217 -10.11 9.62 19.80
CA PRO A 217 -10.31 10.86 20.57
C PRO A 217 -9.04 11.70 20.79
N ASP A 218 -7.86 11.11 20.65
CA ASP A 218 -6.57 11.79 20.78
C ASP A 218 -6.07 12.35 19.44
N GLY A 219 -6.85 12.17 18.36
CA GLY A 219 -6.55 12.67 17.01
C GLY A 219 -5.68 11.73 16.18
N ILE A 220 -5.44 10.50 16.65
CA ILE A 220 -4.61 9.52 15.94
C ILE A 220 -5.46 8.82 14.87
N ALA A 221 -5.00 8.89 13.62
CA ALA A 221 -5.64 8.22 12.50
C ALA A 221 -5.24 6.74 12.41
N TYR A 222 -6.20 5.90 12.07
CA TYR A 222 -6.08 4.45 11.94
C TYR A 222 -6.68 3.97 10.60
N ILE A 223 -6.00 3.02 9.97
CA ILE A 223 -6.57 2.20 8.90
C ILE A 223 -7.28 1.03 9.59
N THR A 224 -8.60 0.97 9.48
CA THR A 224 -9.41 -0.11 10.05
C THR A 224 -9.86 -1.06 8.95
N PHE A 225 -9.86 -2.35 9.27
CA PHE A 225 -10.32 -3.44 8.43
C PHE A 225 -11.37 -4.25 9.20
N SER A 226 -12.58 -4.39 8.66
CA SER A 226 -13.70 -5.06 9.34
C SER A 226 -14.22 -6.24 8.53
N LEU A 227 -14.35 -7.40 9.19
CA LEU A 227 -14.90 -8.62 8.61
C LEU A 227 -16.28 -8.94 9.19
N VAL A 228 -17.30 -8.94 8.34
CA VAL A 228 -18.61 -9.50 8.68
C VAL A 228 -18.52 -11.03 8.60
N GLN A 229 -18.22 -11.68 9.73
CA GLN A 229 -18.23 -13.14 9.82
C GLN A 229 -19.67 -13.68 9.97
N ASN A 230 -19.98 -14.79 9.28
CA ASN A 230 -21.28 -15.49 9.34
C ASN A 230 -21.73 -15.95 10.75
N HIS A 231 -20.89 -15.80 11.77
CA HIS A 231 -21.19 -16.14 13.17
C HIS A 231 -21.39 -14.93 14.10
N GLY A 232 -21.49 -13.72 13.55
CA GLY A 232 -22.03 -12.55 14.27
C GLY A 232 -21.08 -11.83 15.23
N SER A 233 -19.80 -12.23 15.31
CA SER A 233 -18.74 -11.42 15.90
C SER A 233 -18.08 -10.58 14.81
N ASP A 234 -18.30 -9.27 14.82
CA ASP A 234 -17.48 -8.33 14.05
C ASP A 234 -16.05 -8.34 14.62
N ARG A 235 -15.07 -8.59 13.76
CA ARG A 235 -13.65 -8.56 14.12
C ARG A 235 -12.96 -7.45 13.34
N SER A 236 -13.01 -6.26 13.91
CA SER A 236 -12.30 -5.10 13.40
C SER A 236 -10.82 -5.14 13.83
N LEU A 237 -9.91 -5.15 12.86
CA LEU A 237 -8.46 -4.98 13.04
C LEU A 237 -8.10 -3.56 12.64
N ARG A 238 -7.11 -2.93 13.30
CA ARG A 238 -6.63 -1.59 12.92
C ARG A 238 -5.13 -1.42 13.07
N VAL A 239 -4.55 -0.55 12.25
CA VAL A 239 -3.14 -0.10 12.32
C VAL A 239 -3.08 1.42 12.26
N LYS A 240 -2.10 2.05 12.91
CA LYS A 240 -1.91 3.51 12.85
C LYS A 240 -1.59 3.92 11.40
N VAL A 241 -2.15 5.03 10.94
CA VAL A 241 -1.70 5.71 9.73
C VAL A 241 -0.31 6.32 10.01
N PRO A 242 0.71 6.07 9.18
CA PRO A 242 2.04 6.60 9.42
C PRO A 242 2.06 8.13 9.50
N THR A 243 2.90 8.66 10.38
CA THR A 243 3.09 10.11 10.53
C THR A 243 4.55 10.44 10.26
N LEU A 244 4.79 11.39 9.34
CA LEU A 244 6.12 11.84 9.00
C LEU A 244 6.53 12.95 9.96
N HIS A 245 7.31 12.63 10.99
CA HIS A 245 7.81 13.59 11.98
C HIS A 245 9.14 14.25 11.59
N ALA A 246 9.35 14.46 10.29
CA ALA A 246 10.58 15.04 9.74
C ALA A 246 10.38 16.52 9.34
N ALA A 247 11.49 17.22 9.09
CA ALA A 247 11.52 18.61 8.64
C ALA A 247 12.75 18.84 7.74
N GLU A 248 12.85 19.98 7.06
CA GLU A 248 13.91 20.28 6.08
C GLU A 248 15.33 20.19 6.69
N GLU A 249 15.48 20.47 8.00
CA GLU A 249 16.73 20.26 8.74
C GLU A 249 17.18 18.78 8.77
N HIS A 250 16.24 17.84 8.88
CA HIS A 250 16.51 16.41 8.85
C HIS A 250 16.90 15.95 7.45
N LEU A 251 16.30 16.57 6.42
CA LEU A 251 16.65 16.32 5.02
C LEU A 251 18.09 16.77 4.74
N LYS A 252 18.46 18.00 5.14
CA LYS A 252 19.82 18.55 5.01
C LYS A 252 20.87 17.75 5.80
N ALA A 253 20.51 17.20 6.96
CA ALA A 253 21.39 16.30 7.71
C ALA A 253 21.80 15.04 6.92
N CYS A 254 21.05 14.64 5.88
CA CYS A 254 21.40 13.52 5.01
C CYS A 254 22.50 13.86 3.98
N GLU A 255 22.71 15.13 3.62
CA GLU A 255 23.76 15.56 2.68
C GLU A 255 25.17 15.22 3.18
N TYR A 256 25.35 15.20 4.51
CA TYR A 256 26.63 15.03 5.18
C TYR A 256 26.96 13.57 5.54
N LYS A 257 26.16 12.59 5.10
CA LYS A 257 26.36 11.14 5.36
C LYS A 257 27.18 10.40 4.28
N CYS A 258 27.87 11.12 3.40
CA CYS A 258 28.74 10.56 2.34
C CYS A 258 30.11 10.08 2.86
#